data_AF-A0A1Z4I1I3-F1
#
_entry.id   AF-A0A1Z4I1I3-F1
#
_cell.length_a   1.000
_cell.length_b   1.000
_cell.length_c   1.000
_cell.angle_alpha   90.00
_cell.angle_beta   90.00
_cell.angle_gamma   90.00
#
_symmetry.space_group_name_H-M   'P 1'
#
loop_
_entity.id
_entity.type
_entity.pdbx_description
1 polymer ?
#
loop_
_entity_poly.entity_id
_entity_poly.type
_entity_poly.pdbx_seq_one_letter_code
_entity_poly.pdbx_strand_id
1 'polypeptide(L)'
;MKAKNLLFSTGLALSAVVGVSSTAQAAIFTTNFTPDSPDPKEDIFLQFVTQNGRDSISFNFVESVNIISNTGLTIGGTSTDRGDNASNPPGGGDPAQFPSNEQLAAYLGNNNLNNIADTEDDGEFVIDLTFEDVIAADPEGTNDSLFFWERGFNSDITVQALDAEGNTIGNAFTITRALFALSPAGYSIDTTEIGGAQEVGSYGVSFDDLDLASDVTFSKIRLTALQGFNGPDIKVVAANFTAPPEDIPEPATIIGLGSVAALALVRRRQLKKGLS
;
A
#
# COMPACT_ATOMS: atom_id res chain seq x y z
N MET A 1 20.13 -26.02 72.73
CA MET A 1 18.71 -25.60 72.85
C MET A 1 18.50 -24.43 71.90
N LYS A 2 17.63 -24.41 70.90
CA LYS A 2 16.59 -25.31 70.39
C LYS A 2 16.55 -25.10 68.86
N ALA A 3 16.47 -26.19 68.11
CA ALA A 3 16.03 -26.17 66.71
C ALA A 3 14.55 -25.79 66.63
N LYS A 4 14.15 -25.05 65.58
CA LYS A 4 12.80 -25.17 65.01
C LYS A 4 12.85 -24.99 63.49
N ASN A 5 12.36 -26.03 62.83
CA ASN A 5 12.12 -26.21 61.41
C ASN A 5 11.14 -25.17 60.84
N LEU A 6 11.18 -24.95 59.52
CA LEU A 6 10.04 -24.78 58.59
C LEU A 6 10.64 -24.33 57.24
N LEU A 7 10.22 -24.75 56.05
CA LEU A 7 9.47 -25.89 55.52
C LEU A 7 9.73 -25.78 54.00
N PHE A 8 9.89 -26.92 53.33
CA PHE A 8 10.05 -27.01 51.87
C PHE A 8 8.83 -26.45 51.12
N SER A 9 9.07 -25.74 50.03
CA SER A 9 8.09 -25.63 48.94
C SER A 9 8.82 -25.66 47.59
N THR A 10 8.89 -26.86 47.03
CA THR A 10 9.32 -27.14 45.66
C THR A 10 8.18 -26.71 44.73
N GLY A 11 8.31 -25.54 44.10
CA GLY A 11 7.39 -25.09 43.05
C GLY A 11 7.78 -25.73 41.72
N LEU A 12 7.01 -26.72 41.26
CA LEU A 12 7.13 -27.30 39.94
C LEU A 12 6.49 -26.33 38.93
N ALA A 13 7.29 -25.55 38.22
CA ALA A 13 6.80 -24.77 37.08
C ALA A 13 6.73 -25.69 35.86
N LEU A 14 5.50 -26.08 35.48
CA LEU A 14 5.23 -26.69 34.18
C LEU A 14 5.38 -25.61 33.10
N SER A 15 6.53 -25.57 32.44
CA SER A 15 6.74 -24.83 31.19
C SER A 15 6.06 -25.59 30.04
N ALA A 16 4.74 -25.43 29.90
CA ALA A 16 4.09 -25.70 28.64
C ALA A 16 4.43 -24.56 27.69
N VAL A 17 5.49 -24.72 26.89
CA VAL A 17 5.66 -23.92 25.68
C VAL A 17 4.54 -24.38 24.75
N VAL A 18 3.41 -23.69 24.81
CA VAL A 18 2.44 -23.73 23.71
C VAL A 18 3.18 -23.06 22.56
N GLY A 19 3.61 -23.87 21.60
CA GLY A 19 4.08 -23.37 20.32
C GLY A 19 2.93 -22.58 19.71
N VAL A 20 3.02 -21.26 19.80
CA VAL A 20 2.17 -20.36 19.04
C VAL A 20 2.62 -20.56 17.60
N SER A 21 1.89 -21.37 16.85
CA SER A 21 1.92 -21.29 15.40
C SER A 21 1.56 -19.85 15.07
N SER A 22 2.50 -19.10 14.51
CA SER A 22 2.23 -17.80 13.88
C SER A 22 1.24 -18.08 12.75
N THR A 23 -0.04 -17.93 13.04
CA THR A 23 -1.01 -17.70 11.98
C THR A 23 -0.57 -16.40 11.33
N ALA A 24 -0.08 -16.47 10.08
CA ALA A 24 0.15 -15.30 9.26
C ALA A 24 -1.15 -14.49 9.29
N GLN A 25 -1.13 -13.40 10.04
CA GLN A 25 -2.25 -12.51 10.13
C GLN A 25 -2.10 -11.58 8.93
N ALA A 26 -2.99 -11.78 7.96
CA ALA A 26 -3.34 -10.82 6.92
C ALA A 26 -3.00 -9.39 7.33
N ALA A 27 -2.02 -8.79 6.67
CA ALA A 27 -1.39 -7.61 7.21
C ALA A 27 -2.13 -6.35 6.78
N ILE A 28 -2.82 -5.81 7.77
CA ILE A 28 -3.51 -4.53 7.73
C ILE A 28 -2.45 -3.45 7.87
N PHE A 29 -2.42 -2.52 6.93
CA PHE A 29 -1.55 -1.37 6.98
C PHE A 29 -2.36 -0.07 7.04
N THR A 30 -1.78 0.98 7.61
CA THR A 30 -2.40 2.31 7.60
C THR A 30 -1.94 3.07 6.38
N THR A 31 -2.91 3.53 5.58
CA THR A 31 -2.64 4.41 4.45
C THR A 31 -2.48 5.84 4.97
N ASN A 32 -1.32 6.46 4.75
CA ASN A 32 -1.12 7.87 5.06
C ASN A 32 -1.09 8.66 3.76
N PHE A 33 -2.07 9.55 3.60
CA PHE A 33 -2.30 10.29 2.37
C PHE A 33 -2.56 11.77 2.69
N THR A 34 -2.34 12.60 1.68
CA THR A 34 -2.67 14.02 1.70
C THR A 34 -3.72 14.25 0.62
N PRO A 35 -5.00 14.48 0.98
CA PRO A 35 -6.00 14.87 0.01
C PRO A 35 -5.84 16.36 -0.31
N ASP A 36 -6.03 16.75 -1.57
CA ASP A 36 -6.05 18.16 -1.97
C ASP A 36 -7.23 18.91 -1.32
N SER A 37 -8.36 18.22 -1.14
CA SER A 37 -9.49 18.65 -0.34
C SER A 37 -10.29 17.43 0.17
N PRO A 38 -11.29 17.59 1.08
CA PRO A 38 -12.10 16.45 1.51
C PRO A 38 -13.04 15.92 0.41
N ASP A 39 -12.99 16.47 -0.81
CA ASP A 39 -13.77 16.01 -1.95
C ASP A 39 -13.19 14.69 -2.50
N PRO A 40 -13.94 13.58 -2.50
CA PRO A 40 -13.51 12.29 -3.05
C PRO A 40 -13.27 12.30 -4.57
N LYS A 41 -13.62 13.41 -5.25
CA LYS A 41 -13.34 13.64 -6.67
C LYS A 41 -11.95 14.20 -6.94
N GLU A 42 -11.25 14.74 -5.94
CA GLU A 42 -9.96 15.43 -6.12
C GLU A 42 -8.75 14.53 -5.85
N ASP A 43 -7.54 15.06 -6.02
CA ASP A 43 -6.30 14.30 -5.84
C ASP A 43 -6.12 13.79 -4.40
N ILE A 44 -5.62 12.56 -4.29
CA ILE A 44 -5.32 11.90 -3.02
C ILE A 44 -3.91 11.33 -3.11
N PHE A 45 -2.92 12.04 -2.58
CA PHE A 45 -1.52 11.63 -2.70
C PHE A 45 -1.08 10.75 -1.55
N LEU A 46 -0.71 9.50 -1.87
CA LEU A 46 -0.02 8.60 -0.97
C LEU A 46 1.31 9.23 -0.52
N GLN A 47 1.51 9.31 0.80
CA GLN A 47 2.73 9.82 1.42
C GLN A 47 3.60 8.66 1.88
N PHE A 48 3.02 7.77 2.70
CA PHE A 48 3.68 6.59 3.22
C PHE A 48 2.63 5.57 3.68
N VAL A 49 3.08 4.34 3.89
CA VAL A 49 2.31 3.31 4.58
C VAL A 49 2.92 3.09 5.95
N THR A 50 2.08 2.98 6.98
CA THR A 50 2.51 2.52 8.29
C THR A 50 2.16 1.05 8.43
N GLN A 51 3.17 0.22 8.68
CA GLN A 51 2.99 -1.21 8.90
C GLN A 51 3.73 -1.59 10.18
N ASN A 52 3.04 -2.28 11.10
CA ASN A 52 3.61 -2.71 12.38
C ASN A 52 4.25 -1.59 13.21
N GLY A 53 3.67 -0.39 13.15
CA GLY A 53 4.15 0.79 13.88
C GLY A 53 5.42 1.40 13.32
N ARG A 54 5.86 1.01 12.11
CA ARG A 54 6.93 1.66 11.36
C ARG A 54 6.34 2.53 10.27
N ASP A 55 6.69 3.80 10.31
CA ASP A 55 6.45 4.73 9.23
C ASP A 55 7.58 4.60 8.21
N SER A 56 7.22 4.77 6.94
CA SER A 56 8.12 4.89 5.79
C SER A 56 8.62 3.57 5.20
N ILE A 57 7.97 3.25 4.08
CA ILE A 57 8.53 2.44 3.01
C ILE A 57 8.63 3.38 1.82
N SER A 58 9.84 3.61 1.30
CA SER A 58 9.99 4.24 -0.02
C SER A 58 9.20 3.38 -1.01
N PHE A 59 8.39 3.99 -1.86
CA PHE A 59 7.56 3.21 -2.79
C PHE A 59 8.35 2.84 -4.03
N ASN A 60 8.17 1.61 -4.46
CA ASN A 60 8.55 1.13 -5.76
C ASN A 60 7.28 1.09 -6.63
N PHE A 61 7.20 1.99 -7.61
CA PHE A 61 6.01 2.15 -8.43
C PHE A 61 6.07 1.26 -9.67
N VAL A 62 4.90 1.02 -10.28
CA VAL A 62 4.80 0.32 -11.56
C VAL A 62 5.48 1.16 -12.64
N GLU A 63 6.51 0.61 -13.29
CA GLU A 63 7.21 1.24 -14.41
C GLU A 63 6.54 0.90 -15.74
N SER A 64 6.11 -0.36 -15.90
CA SER A 64 5.49 -0.82 -17.14
C SER A 64 4.42 -1.87 -16.92
N VAL A 65 3.50 -1.95 -17.87
CA VAL A 65 2.42 -2.93 -17.91
C VAL A 65 2.46 -3.66 -19.24
N ASN A 66 2.21 -4.97 -19.20
CA ASN A 66 1.98 -5.78 -20.38
C ASN A 66 0.59 -6.43 -20.27
N ILE A 67 -0.36 -5.93 -21.06
CA ILE A 67 -1.70 -6.50 -21.13
C ILE A 67 -1.65 -7.81 -21.93
N ILE A 68 -1.85 -8.94 -21.26
CA ILE A 68 -1.89 -10.27 -21.87
C ILE A 68 -3.27 -10.54 -22.44
N SER A 69 -4.30 -10.24 -21.65
CA SER A 69 -5.69 -10.31 -22.07
C SER A 69 -6.50 -9.23 -21.35
N ASN A 70 -7.43 -8.63 -22.07
CA ASN A 70 -8.35 -7.62 -21.57
C ASN A 70 -9.68 -7.80 -22.31
N THR A 71 -10.63 -8.50 -21.71
CA THR A 71 -11.88 -8.93 -22.36
C THR A 71 -13.09 -8.59 -21.51
N GLY A 72 -14.05 -7.89 -22.09
CA GLY A 72 -15.34 -7.59 -21.47
C GLY A 72 -16.43 -7.45 -22.53
N LEU A 73 -17.70 -7.48 -22.13
CA LEU A 73 -18.84 -7.54 -23.05
C LEU A 73 -19.05 -6.25 -23.86
N THR A 74 -18.74 -5.09 -23.27
CA THR A 74 -19.01 -3.77 -23.87
C THR A 74 -17.80 -2.85 -23.86
N ILE A 75 -17.03 -2.88 -22.78
CA ILE A 75 -15.74 -2.22 -22.60
C ILE A 75 -14.74 -3.28 -22.10
N GLY A 76 -13.42 -3.04 -22.21
CA GLY A 76 -12.43 -4.03 -21.82
C GLY A 76 -12.65 -4.51 -20.38
N GLY A 77 -12.13 -5.67 -20.00
CA GLY A 77 -12.04 -6.08 -18.60
C GLY A 77 -11.16 -5.18 -17.72
N THR A 78 -10.38 -4.26 -18.31
CA THR A 78 -9.67 -3.18 -17.62
C THR A 78 -9.67 -1.89 -18.44
N SER A 79 -9.90 -0.82 -17.72
CA SER A 79 -10.06 0.59 -18.06
C SER A 79 -9.06 1.41 -17.20
N THR A 80 -8.99 2.71 -17.44
CA THR A 80 -8.28 3.66 -16.56
C THR A 80 -9.27 4.72 -16.13
N ASP A 81 -9.29 5.04 -14.84
CA ASP A 81 -10.19 6.06 -14.30
C ASP A 81 -9.52 6.86 -13.17
N ARG A 82 -10.15 7.97 -12.82
CA ARG A 82 -9.74 8.85 -11.74
C ARG A 82 -10.93 9.58 -11.15
N GLY A 83 -10.74 10.17 -9.97
CA GLY A 83 -11.69 11.13 -9.43
C GLY A 83 -12.00 12.25 -10.43
N ASP A 84 -13.26 12.70 -10.50
CA ASP A 84 -13.74 13.63 -11.55
C ASP A 84 -12.88 14.89 -11.71
N ASN A 85 -12.30 15.35 -10.60
CA ASN A 85 -11.50 16.57 -10.49
C ASN A 85 -10.02 16.29 -10.18
N ALA A 86 -9.63 15.02 -10.01
CA ALA A 86 -8.25 14.61 -9.78
C ALA A 86 -7.42 14.91 -11.02
N SER A 87 -6.12 15.13 -10.91
CA SER A 87 -5.22 15.32 -12.04
C SER A 87 -5.02 14.02 -12.84
N ASN A 88 -4.80 14.15 -14.16
CA ASN A 88 -4.32 13.03 -14.98
C ASN A 88 -2.87 12.71 -14.61
N PRO A 89 -2.47 11.43 -14.58
CA PRO A 89 -1.08 11.08 -14.35
C PRO A 89 -0.21 11.52 -15.54
N PRO A 90 1.06 11.93 -15.29
CA PRO A 90 1.98 12.27 -16.37
C PRO A 90 2.11 11.12 -17.38
N GLY A 91 1.87 11.42 -18.66
CA GLY A 91 1.94 10.43 -19.73
C GLY A 91 0.71 9.52 -19.90
N GLY A 92 -0.25 9.52 -18.95
CA GLY A 92 -1.45 8.68 -19.03
C GLY A 92 -2.60 9.29 -19.83
N GLY A 93 -2.72 10.63 -19.83
CA GLY A 93 -3.84 11.30 -20.50
C GLY A 93 -5.19 11.06 -19.81
N ASP A 94 -6.28 11.35 -20.53
CA ASP A 94 -7.65 11.19 -20.02
C ASP A 94 -8.02 9.70 -19.83
N PRO A 95 -8.92 9.38 -18.88
CA PRO A 95 -9.49 8.04 -18.70
C PRO A 95 -9.88 7.37 -20.01
N ALA A 96 -9.54 6.09 -20.15
CA ALA A 96 -9.82 5.30 -21.35
C ALA A 96 -10.34 3.91 -21.03
N GLN A 97 -11.40 3.51 -21.73
CA GLN A 97 -12.04 2.18 -21.66
C GLN A 97 -11.18 1.06 -22.24
N PHE A 98 -10.23 1.39 -23.11
CA PHE A 98 -9.27 0.47 -23.73
C PHE A 98 -7.89 1.09 -23.67
N PRO A 99 -7.27 1.16 -22.48
CA PRO A 99 -5.99 1.81 -22.30
C PRO A 99 -4.89 1.04 -23.03
N SER A 100 -3.86 1.75 -23.51
CA SER A 100 -2.61 1.09 -23.91
C SER A 100 -1.84 0.61 -22.67
N ASN A 101 -0.83 -0.23 -22.90
CA ASN A 101 0.13 -0.63 -21.87
C ASN A 101 0.74 0.58 -21.13
N GLU A 102 1.14 1.61 -21.88
CA GLU A 102 1.77 2.82 -21.35
C GLU A 102 0.77 3.67 -20.54
N GLN A 103 -0.47 3.77 -21.01
CA GLN A 103 -1.51 4.50 -20.28
C GLN A 103 -1.84 3.82 -18.95
N LEU A 104 -2.02 2.49 -18.95
CA LEU A 104 -2.28 1.74 -17.73
C LEU A 104 -1.09 1.81 -16.75
N ALA A 105 0.14 1.74 -17.28
CA ALA A 105 1.35 1.97 -16.48
C ALA A 105 1.38 3.37 -15.85
N ALA A 106 1.01 4.42 -16.58
CA ALA A 106 0.96 5.76 -16.02
C ALA A 106 -0.06 5.90 -14.89
N TYR A 107 -1.23 5.27 -14.99
CA TYR A 107 -2.27 5.28 -13.94
C TYR A 107 -1.85 4.50 -12.68
N LEU A 108 -1.15 3.37 -12.83
CA LEU A 108 -0.68 2.57 -11.70
C LEU A 108 0.66 3.07 -11.12
N GLY A 109 1.51 3.69 -11.94
CA GLY A 109 2.90 4.04 -11.65
C GLY A 109 3.13 5.38 -10.96
N ASN A 110 2.14 5.90 -10.23
CA ASN A 110 2.22 7.20 -9.56
C ASN A 110 1.64 7.12 -8.14
N ASN A 111 1.89 8.14 -7.33
CA ASN A 111 1.44 8.20 -5.94
C ASN A 111 0.04 8.80 -5.73
N ASN A 112 -0.68 9.18 -6.79
CA ASN A 112 -2.07 9.59 -6.67
C ASN A 112 -2.97 8.35 -6.59
N LEU A 113 -3.52 8.13 -5.40
CA LEU A 113 -4.44 7.02 -5.11
C LEU A 113 -5.77 7.16 -5.82
N ASN A 114 -6.10 8.36 -6.31
CA ASN A 114 -7.28 8.62 -7.11
C ASN A 114 -7.03 8.43 -8.62
N ASN A 115 -5.91 7.82 -9.01
CA ASN A 115 -5.69 7.30 -10.36
C ASN A 115 -5.63 5.78 -10.26
N ILE A 116 -6.58 5.08 -10.88
CA ILE A 116 -6.79 3.64 -10.71
C ILE A 116 -6.85 2.92 -12.06
N ALA A 117 -6.56 1.62 -12.03
CA ALA A 117 -7.06 0.72 -13.06
C ALA A 117 -8.49 0.33 -12.66
N ASP A 118 -9.43 0.69 -13.51
CA ASP A 118 -10.87 0.59 -13.28
C ASP A 118 -11.40 -0.57 -14.13
N THR A 119 -12.35 -1.37 -13.65
CA THR A 119 -12.65 -2.63 -14.33
C THR A 119 -14.12 -3.02 -14.21
N GLU A 120 -14.60 -3.77 -15.20
CA GLU A 120 -16.03 -4.10 -15.30
C GLU A 120 -16.42 -5.32 -14.47
N ASP A 121 -17.64 -5.30 -13.91
CA ASP A 121 -18.23 -6.40 -13.14
C ASP A 121 -18.16 -7.77 -13.87
N ASP A 122 -18.38 -7.75 -15.19
CA ASP A 122 -18.36 -8.93 -16.07
C ASP A 122 -17.05 -9.07 -16.88
N GLY A 123 -16.07 -8.23 -16.59
CA GLY A 123 -14.77 -8.19 -17.26
C GLY A 123 -13.79 -9.24 -16.77
N GLU A 124 -12.85 -9.60 -17.63
CA GLU A 124 -11.67 -10.41 -17.29
C GLU A 124 -10.41 -9.75 -17.81
N PHE A 125 -9.35 -9.79 -17.00
CA PHE A 125 -8.04 -9.36 -17.45
C PHE A 125 -6.92 -10.20 -16.87
N VAL A 126 -5.82 -10.22 -17.62
CA VAL A 126 -4.53 -10.70 -17.17
C VAL A 126 -3.51 -9.66 -17.60
N ILE A 127 -2.85 -9.04 -16.63
CA ILE A 127 -1.83 -8.02 -16.87
C ILE A 127 -0.58 -8.36 -16.07
N ASP A 128 0.58 -8.19 -16.69
CA ASP A 128 1.86 -8.23 -15.99
C ASP A 128 2.28 -6.81 -15.67
N LEU A 129 2.59 -6.56 -14.40
CA LEU A 129 3.15 -5.29 -13.93
C LEU A 129 4.64 -5.50 -13.67
N THR A 130 5.46 -4.58 -14.15
CA THR A 130 6.88 -4.49 -13.80
C THR A 130 7.10 -3.23 -12.98
N PHE A 131 7.81 -3.37 -11.86
CA PHE A 131 8.18 -2.28 -10.97
C PHE A 131 9.58 -1.76 -11.29
N GLU A 132 9.84 -0.49 -10.96
CA GLU A 132 11.11 0.19 -11.25
C GLU A 132 12.31 -0.51 -10.59
N ASP A 133 12.15 -0.92 -9.33
CA ASP A 133 13.15 -1.62 -8.55
C ASP A 133 12.75 -3.09 -8.27
N VAL A 134 13.68 -3.84 -7.68
CA VAL A 134 13.38 -5.17 -7.14
C VAL A 134 12.54 -5.07 -5.86
N ILE A 135 11.61 -6.01 -5.73
CA ILE A 135 10.80 -6.27 -4.55
C ILE A 135 11.50 -7.36 -3.75
N ALA A 136 11.73 -7.06 -2.48
CA ALA A 136 12.33 -7.98 -1.51
C ALA A 136 11.36 -8.16 -0.33
N ALA A 137 11.55 -9.25 0.42
CA ALA A 137 10.87 -9.42 1.69
C ALA A 137 11.25 -8.30 2.67
N ASP A 138 10.32 -7.92 3.54
CA ASP A 138 10.63 -7.02 4.66
C ASP A 138 11.74 -7.63 5.53
N PRO A 139 12.88 -6.94 5.74
CA PRO A 139 14.00 -7.46 6.50
C PRO A 139 13.68 -7.73 7.98
N GLU A 140 12.61 -7.16 8.53
CA GLU A 140 12.20 -7.42 9.92
C GLU A 140 11.07 -8.48 10.03
N GLY A 141 10.72 -9.14 8.93
CA GLY A 141 9.88 -10.34 8.93
C GLY A 141 8.39 -10.08 9.05
N THR A 142 7.92 -8.89 8.67
CA THR A 142 6.48 -8.57 8.62
C THR A 142 5.82 -8.87 7.27
N ASN A 143 6.63 -9.39 6.36
CA ASN A 143 6.34 -10.10 5.12
C ASN A 143 5.57 -9.35 4.02
N ASP A 144 4.86 -8.24 4.27
CA ASP A 144 4.24 -7.46 3.19
C ASP A 144 5.27 -6.71 2.36
N SER A 145 5.18 -6.91 1.04
CA SER A 145 6.01 -6.19 0.08
C SER A 145 5.19 -5.53 -1.02
N LEU A 146 3.88 -5.77 -1.05
CA LEU A 146 2.95 -5.21 -2.02
C LEU A 146 1.75 -4.64 -1.28
N PHE A 147 1.37 -3.42 -1.59
CA PHE A 147 0.24 -2.73 -1.00
C PHE A 147 -0.81 -2.48 -2.07
N PHE A 148 -1.99 -3.04 -1.87
CA PHE A 148 -3.13 -2.89 -2.76
C PHE A 148 -4.17 -1.98 -2.15
N TRP A 149 -4.83 -1.21 -3.01
CA TRP A 149 -6.06 -0.52 -2.70
C TRP A 149 -7.12 -0.90 -3.72
N GLU A 150 -8.37 -0.99 -3.27
CA GLU A 150 -9.50 -1.26 -4.14
C GLU A 150 -10.69 -0.36 -3.76
N ARG A 151 -11.34 0.25 -4.76
CA ARG A 151 -12.53 1.06 -4.56
C ARG A 151 -13.76 0.16 -4.46
N GLY A 152 -14.55 0.29 -3.39
CA GLY A 152 -15.85 -0.39 -3.22
C GLY A 152 -15.83 -1.65 -2.35
N PHE A 153 -14.65 -2.22 -2.08
CA PHE A 153 -14.43 -3.49 -1.39
C PHE A 153 -15.26 -4.66 -1.92
N ASN A 154 -15.62 -4.63 -3.20
CA ASN A 154 -16.65 -5.50 -3.79
C ASN A 154 -16.06 -6.54 -4.76
N SER A 155 -14.77 -6.47 -5.02
CA SER A 155 -14.09 -7.31 -5.99
C SER A 155 -13.03 -8.25 -5.41
N ASP A 156 -12.62 -9.22 -6.22
CA ASP A 156 -11.47 -10.08 -5.93
C ASP A 156 -10.36 -9.81 -6.96
N ILE A 157 -9.11 -10.04 -6.58
CA ILE A 157 -7.99 -9.99 -7.52
C ILE A 157 -6.92 -11.03 -7.15
N THR A 158 -6.39 -11.73 -8.15
CA THR A 158 -5.31 -12.71 -7.95
C THR A 158 -3.97 -12.11 -8.33
N VAL A 159 -3.00 -12.27 -7.43
CA VAL A 159 -1.62 -11.80 -7.53
C VAL A 159 -0.70 -13.01 -7.63
N GLN A 160 0.27 -12.95 -8.54
CA GLN A 160 1.28 -14.00 -8.72
C GLN A 160 2.62 -13.35 -9.02
N ALA A 161 3.67 -13.66 -8.27
CA ALA A 161 5.02 -13.18 -8.58
C ALA A 161 5.58 -13.87 -9.83
N LEU A 162 6.38 -13.14 -10.61
CA LEU A 162 7.04 -13.61 -11.82
C LEU A 162 8.56 -13.39 -11.74
N ASP A 163 9.33 -14.29 -12.35
CA ASP A 163 10.77 -14.09 -12.59
C ASP A 163 11.02 -13.10 -13.75
N ALA A 164 12.30 -12.84 -14.04
CA ALA A 164 12.70 -11.91 -15.09
C ALA A 164 12.22 -12.34 -16.48
N GLU A 165 12.15 -13.64 -16.73
CA GLU A 165 11.67 -14.28 -17.97
C GLU A 165 10.14 -14.33 -18.07
N GLY A 166 9.41 -14.01 -16.99
CA GLY A 166 7.95 -14.02 -16.94
C GLY A 166 7.33 -15.36 -16.53
N ASN A 167 8.12 -16.29 -15.99
CA ASN A 167 7.61 -17.52 -15.38
C ASN A 167 7.13 -17.24 -13.96
N THR A 168 6.10 -17.96 -13.53
CA THR A 168 5.56 -17.86 -12.17
C THR A 168 6.55 -18.38 -11.14
N ILE A 169 6.71 -17.64 -10.04
CA ILE A 169 7.48 -18.06 -8.86
C ILE A 169 6.58 -18.01 -7.62
N GLY A 170 6.70 -19.01 -6.74
CA GLY A 170 5.77 -19.16 -5.61
C GLY A 170 4.36 -19.55 -6.06
N ASN A 171 3.37 -19.25 -5.22
CA ASN A 171 1.95 -19.50 -5.44
C ASN A 171 1.19 -18.23 -5.78
N ALA A 172 0.04 -18.40 -6.43
CA ALA A 172 -0.91 -17.33 -6.63
C ALA A 172 -1.70 -17.09 -5.34
N PHE A 173 -1.91 -15.82 -4.99
CA PHE A 173 -2.72 -15.40 -3.86
C PHE A 173 -3.89 -14.56 -4.34
N THR A 174 -5.11 -14.85 -3.87
CA THR A 174 -6.30 -14.05 -4.19
C THR A 174 -6.64 -13.14 -3.02
N ILE A 175 -6.51 -11.83 -3.23
CA ILE A 175 -7.11 -10.84 -2.35
C ILE A 175 -8.60 -10.86 -2.63
N THR A 176 -9.38 -11.30 -1.64
CA THR A 176 -10.84 -11.34 -1.77
C THR A 176 -11.46 -10.04 -1.31
N ARG A 177 -12.66 -9.73 -1.78
CA ARG A 177 -13.51 -8.63 -1.30
C ARG A 177 -13.64 -8.59 0.22
N ALA A 178 -13.70 -9.78 0.84
CA ALA A 178 -13.76 -9.91 2.29
C ALA A 178 -12.46 -9.46 2.96
N LEU A 179 -11.29 -9.69 2.35
CA LEU A 179 -10.01 -9.23 2.86
C LEU A 179 -9.87 -7.71 2.72
N PHE A 180 -10.26 -7.13 1.59
CA PHE A 180 -10.31 -5.66 1.44
C PHE A 180 -11.20 -5.03 2.51
N ALA A 181 -12.40 -5.59 2.75
CA ALA A 181 -13.36 -5.06 3.72
C ALA A 181 -12.88 -5.10 5.19
N LEU A 182 -11.84 -5.89 5.51
CA LEU A 182 -11.25 -5.92 6.86
C LEU A 182 -10.34 -4.71 7.14
N SER A 183 -9.89 -4.00 6.09
CA SER A 183 -8.92 -2.91 6.21
C SER A 183 -9.35 -1.70 5.38
N PRO A 184 -10.27 -0.87 5.92
CA PRO A 184 -10.61 0.40 5.29
C PRO A 184 -9.38 1.32 5.21
N ALA A 185 -9.13 1.88 4.03
CA ALA A 185 -7.99 2.75 3.79
C ALA A 185 -8.19 4.17 4.36
N GLY A 186 -9.41 4.52 4.77
CA GLY A 186 -9.73 5.79 5.43
C GLY A 186 -10.08 6.94 4.49
N TYR A 187 -10.30 6.66 3.20
CA TYR A 187 -10.76 7.63 2.20
C TYR A 187 -11.78 7.00 1.23
N SER A 188 -12.34 7.84 0.38
CA SER A 188 -13.29 7.46 -0.66
C SER A 188 -12.86 8.04 -2.01
N ILE A 189 -13.28 7.40 -3.08
CA ILE A 189 -13.08 7.83 -4.47
C ILE A 189 -14.46 8.00 -5.13
N ASP A 190 -14.64 9.08 -5.89
CA ASP A 190 -15.85 9.38 -6.65
C ASP A 190 -15.45 9.73 -8.09
N THR A 191 -15.79 8.85 -9.03
CA THR A 191 -15.43 8.99 -10.44
C THR A 191 -16.66 9.12 -11.33
N THR A 192 -16.42 9.43 -12.60
CA THR A 192 -17.47 9.83 -13.53
C THR A 192 -18.43 8.70 -13.87
N GLU A 193 -17.99 7.45 -13.67
CA GLU A 193 -18.76 6.26 -13.98
C GLU A 193 -19.84 5.96 -12.93
N ILE A 194 -19.56 6.25 -11.66
CA ILE A 194 -20.38 5.79 -10.54
C ILE A 194 -21.27 6.89 -9.97
N GLY A 195 -22.39 6.45 -9.39
CA GLY A 195 -23.41 7.32 -8.77
C GLY A 195 -23.02 7.87 -7.39
N GLY A 196 -21.77 8.27 -7.19
CA GLY A 196 -21.25 8.88 -5.96
C GLY A 196 -20.07 8.14 -5.34
N ALA A 197 -19.51 8.75 -4.29
CA ALA A 197 -18.30 8.27 -3.62
C ALA A 197 -18.43 6.87 -3.01
N GLN A 198 -17.41 6.04 -3.25
CA GLN A 198 -17.24 4.72 -2.65
C GLN A 198 -16.01 4.71 -1.75
N GLU A 199 -16.13 4.04 -0.60
CA GLU A 199 -15.00 3.82 0.30
C GLU A 199 -13.96 2.89 -0.33
N VAL A 200 -12.69 3.09 0.06
CA VAL A 200 -11.56 2.33 -0.47
C VAL A 200 -11.00 1.39 0.57
N GLY A 201 -10.72 0.17 0.16
CA GLY A 201 -10.01 -0.83 0.94
C GLY A 201 -8.56 -0.92 0.64
N SER A 202 -7.87 -1.59 1.57
CA SER A 202 -6.47 -1.88 1.42
C SER A 202 -6.13 -3.29 1.87
N TYR A 203 -5.08 -3.86 1.29
CA TYR A 203 -4.55 -5.14 1.74
C TYR A 203 -3.07 -5.25 1.39
N GLY A 204 -2.25 -5.65 2.38
CA GLY A 204 -0.85 -5.98 2.17
C GLY A 204 -0.70 -7.42 1.71
N VAL A 205 -0.05 -7.66 0.58
CA VAL A 205 0.31 -9.01 0.12
C VAL A 205 1.76 -9.29 0.50
N SER A 206 1.93 -10.41 1.18
CA SER A 206 3.19 -10.83 1.74
C SER A 206 3.92 -11.88 0.91
N PHE A 207 5.21 -12.07 1.20
CA PHE A 207 5.97 -13.19 0.66
C PHE A 207 5.40 -14.54 1.11
N ASP A 208 4.86 -14.62 2.33
CA ASP A 208 4.20 -15.83 2.83
C ASP A 208 2.90 -16.12 2.05
N ASP A 209 2.11 -15.08 1.73
CA ASP A 209 0.91 -15.22 0.91
C ASP A 209 1.23 -15.80 -0.47
N LEU A 210 2.40 -15.44 -1.00
CA LEU A 210 2.93 -15.91 -2.28
C LEU A 210 3.79 -17.17 -2.17
N ASP A 211 3.96 -17.78 -0.98
CA ASP A 211 4.84 -18.93 -0.74
C ASP A 211 6.28 -18.72 -1.28
N LEU A 212 6.83 -17.53 -1.01
CA LEU A 212 8.18 -17.13 -1.39
C LEU A 212 9.12 -17.12 -0.19
N ALA A 213 10.33 -17.64 -0.37
CA ALA A 213 11.38 -17.54 0.64
C ALA A 213 11.90 -16.09 0.74
N SER A 214 12.33 -15.68 1.93
CA SER A 214 12.76 -14.30 2.22
C SER A 214 14.00 -13.83 1.44
N ASP A 215 14.79 -14.75 0.88
CA ASP A 215 15.96 -14.46 0.04
C ASP A 215 15.63 -14.32 -1.46
N VAL A 216 14.37 -14.57 -1.84
CA VAL A 216 13.89 -14.32 -3.20
C VAL A 216 13.69 -12.82 -3.42
N THR A 217 13.97 -12.37 -4.64
CA THR A 217 13.62 -11.03 -5.11
C THR A 217 13.00 -11.13 -6.49
N PHE A 218 12.06 -10.25 -6.80
CA PHE A 218 11.43 -10.16 -8.11
C PHE A 218 11.03 -8.73 -8.42
N SER A 219 10.79 -8.37 -9.68
CA SER A 219 10.29 -7.03 -10.04
C SER A 219 8.99 -7.09 -10.84
N LYS A 220 8.40 -8.28 -10.97
CA LYS A 220 7.22 -8.51 -11.80
C LYS A 220 6.14 -9.26 -11.05
N ILE A 221 4.90 -8.82 -11.21
CA ILE A 221 3.72 -9.56 -10.77
C ILE A 221 2.73 -9.69 -11.92
N ARG A 222 1.96 -10.77 -11.91
CA ARG A 222 0.75 -10.91 -12.70
C ARG A 222 -0.46 -10.64 -11.84
N LEU A 223 -1.30 -9.73 -12.33
CA LEU A 223 -2.65 -9.53 -11.80
C LEU A 223 -3.66 -10.20 -12.71
N THR A 224 -4.56 -10.97 -12.11
CA THR A 224 -5.65 -11.67 -12.79
C THR A 224 -6.98 -11.34 -12.13
N ALA A 225 -7.93 -10.87 -12.93
CA ALA A 225 -9.34 -10.87 -12.58
C ALA A 225 -10.12 -11.75 -13.55
N LEU A 226 -10.94 -12.64 -12.99
CA LEU A 226 -11.78 -13.57 -13.74
C LEU A 226 -13.23 -13.12 -13.67
N GLN A 227 -14.07 -13.70 -14.53
CA GLN A 227 -15.50 -13.45 -14.48
C GLN A 227 -16.05 -13.85 -13.10
N GLY A 228 -16.83 -12.96 -12.49
CA GLY A 228 -17.34 -13.11 -11.13
C GLY A 228 -16.42 -12.56 -10.03
N PHE A 229 -15.28 -11.97 -10.40
CA PHE A 229 -14.46 -11.17 -9.49
C PHE A 229 -15.01 -9.75 -9.31
N ASN A 230 -16.13 -9.39 -9.96
CA ASN A 230 -16.83 -8.11 -9.82
C ASN A 230 -15.95 -6.88 -10.07
N GLY A 231 -15.15 -6.90 -11.14
CA GLY A 231 -14.39 -5.71 -11.58
C GLY A 231 -13.56 -5.05 -10.47
N PRO A 232 -12.33 -5.52 -10.17
CA PRO A 232 -11.45 -4.84 -9.23
C PRO A 232 -10.89 -3.48 -9.69
N ASP A 233 -11.31 -2.43 -8.99
CA ASP A 233 -10.88 -1.04 -9.16
C ASP A 233 -9.61 -0.72 -8.36
N ILE A 234 -8.44 -1.02 -8.92
CA ILE A 234 -7.21 -1.19 -8.15
C ILE A 234 -6.16 -0.10 -8.31
N LYS A 235 -5.42 0.08 -7.21
CA LYS A 235 -4.08 0.67 -7.16
C LYS A 235 -3.14 -0.33 -6.50
N VAL A 236 -1.88 -0.38 -6.95
CA VAL A 236 -0.85 -1.19 -6.31
C VAL A 236 0.47 -0.44 -6.28
N VAL A 237 1.19 -0.55 -5.18
CA VAL A 237 2.59 -0.13 -5.05
C VAL A 237 3.37 -1.22 -4.34
N ALA A 238 4.67 -1.31 -4.62
CA ALA A 238 5.56 -2.21 -3.90
C ALA A 238 6.37 -1.45 -2.85
N ALA A 239 6.81 -2.20 -1.84
CA ALA A 239 7.77 -1.71 -0.88
C ALA A 239 9.18 -1.66 -1.46
N ASN A 240 9.87 -0.52 -1.32
CA ASN A 240 11.30 -0.39 -1.62
C ASN A 240 12.11 -0.46 -0.33
N PHE A 241 12.36 -1.68 0.14
CA PHE A 241 13.25 -1.92 1.29
C PHE A 241 14.74 -1.75 0.97
N THR A 242 15.09 -1.58 -0.31
CA THR A 242 16.47 -1.40 -0.77
C THR A 242 16.90 0.07 -0.85
N ALA A 243 15.94 0.99 -0.90
CA ALA A 243 16.21 2.41 -0.83
C ALA A 243 16.53 2.84 0.60
N PRO A 244 17.49 3.76 0.82
CA PRO A 244 17.63 4.40 2.12
C PRO A 244 16.30 5.11 2.47
N PRO A 245 15.86 5.08 3.74
CA PRO A 245 14.67 5.82 4.15
C PRO A 245 14.86 7.29 3.77
N GLU A 246 13.91 7.87 3.02
CA GLU A 246 13.95 9.30 2.76
C GLU A 246 13.85 10.03 4.12
N ASP A 247 14.76 10.98 4.36
CA ASP A 247 14.77 11.81 5.55
C ASP A 247 13.51 12.68 5.60
N ILE A 248 12.40 12.13 6.12
CA ILE A 248 11.23 12.93 6.49
C ILE A 248 11.68 13.84 7.64
N PRO A 249 11.60 15.18 7.52
CA PRO A 249 12.07 16.07 8.58
C PRO A 249 11.34 15.77 9.89
N GLU A 250 12.06 15.22 10.87
CA GLU A 250 11.43 14.90 12.16
C GLU A 250 10.76 16.15 12.75
N PRO A 251 9.60 16.01 13.44
CA PRO A 251 8.92 17.13 14.11
C PRO A 251 9.83 17.94 15.05
N ALA A 252 10.88 17.32 15.59
CA ALA A 252 11.91 17.97 16.40
C ALA A 252 12.68 19.07 15.64
N THR A 253 12.87 18.91 14.33
CA THR A 253 13.56 19.88 13.46
C THR A 253 12.74 21.17 13.30
N ILE A 254 11.41 21.06 13.27
CA ILE A 254 10.48 22.21 13.22
C ILE A 254 10.49 22.96 14.56
N ILE A 255 10.57 22.24 15.68
CA ILE A 255 10.69 22.85 17.02
C ILE A 255 12.05 23.55 17.20
N GLY A 256 13.13 22.99 16.64
CA GLY A 256 14.47 23.59 16.62
C GLY A 256 14.50 24.94 15.88
N LEU A 257 13.85 25.04 14.72
CA LEU A 257 13.75 26.30 13.97
C LEU A 257 12.85 27.33 14.66
N GLY A 258 11.73 26.90 15.25
CA GLY A 258 10.83 27.76 16.01
C GLY A 258 11.49 28.39 17.25
N SER A 259 12.35 27.63 17.94
CA SER A 259 13.06 28.10 19.14
C SER A 259 14.19 29.09 18.82
N VAL A 260 14.89 28.93 17.69
CA VAL A 260 15.88 29.92 17.22
C VAL A 260 15.20 31.24 16.82
N ALA A 261 14.05 31.20 16.16
CA ALA A 261 13.27 32.39 15.84
C ALA A 261 12.75 33.12 17.10
N ALA A 262 12.27 32.35 18.10
CA ALA A 262 11.84 32.91 19.38
C ALA A 262 13.00 33.58 20.14
N LEU A 263 14.18 32.96 20.18
CA LEU A 263 15.38 33.54 20.80
C LEU A 263 15.85 34.81 20.08
N ALA A 264 15.80 34.84 18.75
CA ALA A 264 16.13 36.03 17.97
C ALA A 264 15.17 37.20 18.27
N LEU A 265 13.86 36.93 18.40
CA LEU A 265 12.85 37.94 18.74
C LEU A 265 12.98 38.45 20.18
N VAL A 266 13.26 37.57 21.13
CA VAL A 266 13.51 37.95 22.54
C VAL A 266 14.76 38.82 22.66
N ARG A 267 15.85 38.46 21.96
CA ARG A 267 17.09 39.25 21.94
C ARG A 267 16.87 40.64 21.31
N ARG A 268 16.03 40.73 20.26
CA ARG A 268 15.64 42.01 19.64
C ARG A 268 14.83 42.90 20.58
N ARG A 269 13.99 42.33 21.43
CA ARG A 269 13.21 43.08 22.44
C ARG A 269 14.07 43.60 23.58
N GLN A 270 15.09 42.85 24.00
CA GLN A 270 16.02 43.30 25.05
C GLN A 270 16.91 44.46 24.58
N LEU A 271 17.36 44.44 23.32
CA LEU A 271 18.16 45.53 22.75
C LEU A 271 17.39 46.86 22.64
N LYS A 272 16.06 46.82 22.43
CA LYS A 272 15.21 48.03 22.44
C LYS A 272 14.96 48.63 23.83
N LYS A 273 15.09 47.85 24.91
CA LYS A 273 14.91 48.33 26.30
C LYS A 273 16.19 48.90 26.92
N GLY A 274 17.36 48.67 26.31
CA GLY A 274 18.64 49.25 26.74
C GLY A 274 18.99 50.61 26.11
N LEU A 275 18.05 51.22 25.38
CA LEU A 275 18.20 52.49 24.66
C LEU A 275 17.26 53.59 25.17
N SER A 276 16.75 53.46 26.41
CA SER A 276 15.99 54.52 27.11
C SER A 276 16.82 55.15 28.21
#